data_AF-A0A8B6BJN1-F1
#
_entry.id   AF-A0A8B6BJN1-F1
#
_cell.length_a   1.000
_cell.length_b   1.000
_cell.length_c   1.000
_cell.angle_alpha   90.00
_cell.angle_beta   90.00
_cell.angle_gamma   90.00
#
_symmetry.space_group_name_H-M   'P 1'
#
loop_
_entity.id
_entity.type
_entity.pdbx_description
1 polymer ?
#
loop_
_entity_poly.entity_id
_entity_poly.type
_entity_poly.pdbx_seq_one_letter_code
_entity_poly.pdbx_strand_id
1 'polypeptide(L)'
;MGCRSNGLSEYWAVGVMGCRNSGLSMYWAVGIMVVGLMGCNENIHAISLNGPHELSIFMISSSEQSGYANYSQFSISDENSKYMLRISGYSGSAGDAFNHNAAIQNGQKFTTKDQDNDNYYSGNCAVQFEGGWWFNACHNAFLNGDSGNNGRKWYPWADKVTYSVMMIRQTI
;
A
#
# COMPACT_ATOMS: atom_id res chain seq x y z
N MET A 1 -13.30 -6.90 -22.46
CA MET A 1 -11.98 -7.45 -22.83
C MET A 1 -11.01 -7.09 -21.72
N GLY A 2 -10.27 -8.07 -21.19
CA GLY A 2 -9.39 -7.85 -20.02
C GLY A 2 -8.00 -7.36 -20.44
N CYS A 3 -7.37 -6.56 -19.57
CA CYS A 3 -5.99 -6.14 -19.75
C CYS A 3 -5.04 -7.21 -19.18
N ARG A 4 -4.10 -7.68 -20.00
CA ARG A 4 -2.95 -8.47 -19.56
C ARG A 4 -1.84 -7.53 -19.07
N SER A 5 -1.04 -8.00 -18.14
CA SER A 5 0.23 -7.37 -17.76
C SER A 5 1.28 -7.60 -18.83
N ASN A 6 1.82 -6.51 -19.39
CA ASN A 6 3.20 -6.47 -19.87
C ASN A 6 3.97 -5.62 -18.86
N GLY A 7 5.08 -6.15 -18.33
CA GLY A 7 5.88 -5.45 -17.33
C GLY A 7 6.70 -4.30 -17.91
N LEU A 8 7.24 -3.47 -17.01
CA LEU A 8 8.36 -2.51 -17.08
C LEU A 8 8.30 -1.84 -15.69
N SER A 9 9.21 -2.10 -14.74
CA SER A 9 10.57 -1.54 -14.63
C SER A 9 10.66 -0.04 -14.90
N GLU A 10 11.27 0.66 -13.93
CA GLU A 10 11.64 2.09 -13.90
C GLU A 10 10.61 3.12 -13.36
N TYR A 11 11.12 3.96 -12.44
CA TYR A 11 10.57 5.20 -11.84
C TYR A 11 9.30 5.16 -10.98
N TRP A 12 9.44 5.57 -9.71
CA TRP A 12 8.47 6.29 -8.85
C TRP A 12 6.99 5.84 -8.80
N ALA A 13 6.69 4.57 -9.08
CA ALA A 13 5.32 4.05 -9.07
C ALA A 13 5.06 3.08 -7.91
N VAL A 14 3.98 3.35 -7.16
CA VAL A 14 3.46 2.49 -6.08
C VAL A 14 2.28 1.71 -6.64
N GLY A 15 2.40 0.40 -6.76
CA GLY A 15 1.47 -0.44 -7.51
C GLY A 15 0.17 -0.85 -6.79
N VAL A 16 -0.70 0.09 -6.40
CA VAL A 16 -2.16 -0.16 -6.28
C VAL A 16 -2.96 1.02 -6.81
N MET A 17 -3.32 0.93 -8.08
CA MET A 17 -4.72 0.99 -8.52
C MET A 17 -5.63 1.97 -7.74
N GLY A 18 -5.81 3.27 -8.08
CA GLY A 18 -5.57 4.06 -9.31
C GLY A 18 -6.80 4.89 -9.76
N CYS A 19 -6.81 6.21 -9.57
CA CYS A 19 -8.05 7.00 -9.44
C CYS A 19 -8.74 7.47 -10.75
N ARG A 20 -10.09 7.50 -10.74
CA ARG A 20 -10.94 8.38 -11.58
C ARG A 20 -11.95 9.14 -10.73
N ASN A 21 -12.06 10.45 -10.92
CA ASN A 21 -13.15 11.25 -10.35
C ASN A 21 -14.34 11.24 -11.32
N SER A 22 -15.36 10.44 -11.04
CA SER A 22 -16.57 10.32 -11.88
C SER A 22 -17.81 11.04 -11.33
N GLY A 23 -17.62 12.01 -10.42
CA GLY A 23 -18.59 13.09 -10.15
C GLY A 23 -19.98 12.68 -9.65
N LEU A 24 -20.19 11.44 -9.21
CA LEU A 24 -21.50 10.92 -8.80
C LEU A 24 -21.40 10.10 -7.50
N SER A 25 -21.85 10.71 -6.41
CA SER A 25 -22.40 10.09 -5.19
C SER A 25 -21.57 8.99 -4.46
N MET A 26 -20.97 9.39 -3.33
CA MET A 26 -20.63 8.57 -2.15
C MET A 26 -19.30 7.77 -2.12
N TYR A 27 -18.21 8.52 -1.92
CA TYR A 27 -17.22 8.30 -0.84
C TYR A 27 -16.28 7.08 -0.82
N TRP A 28 -16.03 6.38 -1.92
CA TRP A 28 -14.85 5.50 -2.01
C TRP A 28 -14.11 5.64 -3.33
N ALA A 29 -12.83 6.00 -3.27
CA ALA A 29 -11.93 5.96 -4.42
C ALA A 29 -11.49 4.51 -4.68
N VAL A 30 -12.32 3.73 -5.39
CA VAL A 30 -11.89 2.48 -6.02
C VAL A 30 -10.99 2.81 -7.19
N GLY A 31 -9.91 2.05 -7.39
CA GLY A 31 -8.99 2.35 -8.46
C GLY A 31 -8.41 1.16 -9.23
N ILE A 32 -7.89 1.49 -10.41
CA ILE A 32 -7.16 0.65 -11.38
C ILE A 32 -6.06 1.54 -11.99
N MET A 33 -4.79 1.12 -11.89
CA MET A 33 -3.60 1.94 -12.25
C MET A 33 -3.04 1.46 -13.57
N VAL A 34 -2.62 2.40 -14.40
CA VAL A 34 -1.79 2.16 -15.58
C VAL A 34 -0.47 2.88 -15.35
N VAL A 35 0.64 2.21 -15.66
CA VAL A 35 2.01 2.74 -15.54
C VAL A 35 2.22 3.87 -16.56
N GLY A 36 2.91 4.95 -16.18
CA GLY A 36 3.40 5.95 -17.14
C GLY A 36 3.37 7.44 -16.76
N LEU A 37 3.06 7.82 -15.51
CA LEU A 37 3.09 9.22 -15.07
C LEU A 37 3.76 9.36 -13.69
N MET A 38 4.48 10.47 -13.49
CA MET A 38 4.90 10.94 -12.16
C MET A 38 3.70 11.08 -11.21
N GLY A 39 3.95 10.95 -9.90
CA GLY A 39 3.05 11.49 -8.89
C GLY A 39 1.97 10.56 -8.32
N CYS A 40 2.07 9.23 -8.38
CA CYS A 40 1.13 8.36 -7.65
C CYS A 40 1.16 8.63 -6.13
N ASN A 41 2.35 8.79 -5.54
CA ASN A 41 2.50 9.18 -4.13
C ASN A 41 2.13 10.64 -3.87
N GLU A 42 2.45 11.56 -4.79
CA GLU A 42 2.03 12.96 -4.71
C GLU A 42 0.50 13.09 -4.62
N ASN A 43 -0.23 12.29 -5.42
CA ASN A 43 -1.69 12.24 -5.37
C ASN A 43 -2.23 11.69 -4.05
N ILE A 44 -1.64 10.61 -3.50
CA ILE A 44 -2.06 10.06 -2.20
C ILE A 44 -1.76 11.07 -1.08
N HIS A 45 -0.61 11.75 -1.14
CA HIS A 45 -0.24 12.81 -0.21
C HIS A 45 -1.24 13.96 -0.28
N ALA A 46 -1.49 14.51 -1.47
CA ALA A 46 -2.43 15.60 -1.72
C ALA A 46 -3.86 15.27 -1.29
N ILE A 47 -4.33 14.02 -1.46
CA ILE A 47 -5.59 13.56 -0.87
C ILE A 47 -5.50 13.69 0.67
N SER A 48 -4.52 13.05 1.29
CA SER A 48 -4.38 13.00 2.76
C SER A 48 -4.13 14.35 3.46
N LEU A 49 -3.79 15.41 2.73
CA LEU A 49 -3.67 16.77 3.27
C LEU A 49 -5.01 17.44 3.58
N ASN A 50 -6.12 17.03 2.94
CA ASN A 50 -7.41 17.71 3.04
C ASN A 50 -8.20 17.31 4.31
N GLY A 51 -7.58 17.42 5.48
CA GLY A 51 -8.16 17.01 6.76
C GLY A 51 -8.04 15.50 7.02
N PRO A 52 -8.75 14.96 8.03
CA PRO A 52 -8.57 13.58 8.44
C PRO A 52 -9.14 12.61 7.40
N HIS A 53 -8.40 11.51 7.17
CA HIS A 53 -8.75 10.47 6.23
C HIS A 53 -8.66 9.10 6.90
N GLU A 54 -9.51 8.18 6.49
CA GLU A 54 -9.45 6.78 6.84
C GLU A 54 -8.97 5.94 5.63
N LEU A 55 -8.37 4.79 5.93
CA LEU A 55 -7.96 3.77 4.96
C LEU A 55 -8.72 2.49 5.24
N SER A 56 -9.40 1.94 4.22
CA SER A 56 -9.99 0.61 4.24
C SER A 56 -9.27 -0.31 3.27
N ILE A 57 -8.91 -1.50 3.73
CA ILE A 57 -8.24 -2.53 2.94
C ILE A 57 -9.09 -3.79 2.98
N PHE A 58 -9.52 -4.27 1.82
CA PHE A 58 -10.20 -5.56 1.68
C PHE A 58 -9.29 -6.54 0.93
N MET A 59 -9.25 -7.79 1.39
CA MET A 59 -8.34 -8.82 0.89
C MET A 59 -9.04 -10.17 0.76
N ILE A 60 -8.53 -11.01 -0.14
CA ILE A 60 -8.84 -12.44 -0.24
C ILE A 60 -7.52 -13.20 -0.20
N SER A 61 -7.44 -14.25 0.62
CA SER A 61 -6.26 -15.11 0.77
C SER A 61 -6.16 -16.15 -0.35
N SER A 62 -5.08 -16.94 -0.38
CA SER A 62 -5.01 -18.15 -1.22
C SER A 62 -5.87 -19.32 -0.74
N SER A 63 -6.48 -19.21 0.44
CA SER A 63 -7.48 -20.15 0.96
C SER A 63 -8.92 -19.68 0.74
N GLU A 64 -9.13 -18.70 -0.16
CA GLU A 64 -10.41 -18.09 -0.51
C GLU A 64 -11.14 -17.38 0.66
N GLN A 65 -10.47 -17.22 1.80
CA GLN A 65 -11.01 -16.47 2.93
C GLN A 65 -10.88 -14.97 2.68
N SER A 66 -11.93 -14.22 3.00
CA SER A 66 -11.92 -12.76 2.98
C SER A 66 -11.50 -12.16 4.32
N GLY A 67 -10.80 -11.05 4.26
CA GLY A 67 -10.31 -10.31 5.43
C GLY A 67 -10.31 -8.82 5.16
N TYR A 68 -10.40 -8.01 6.21
CA TYR A 68 -10.30 -6.57 6.08
C TYR A 68 -9.53 -5.92 7.23
N ALA A 69 -8.92 -4.78 6.93
CA ALA A 69 -8.22 -3.91 7.86
C ALA A 69 -8.60 -2.46 7.56
N ASN A 70 -9.19 -1.78 8.54
CA ASN A 70 -9.58 -0.38 8.48
C ASN A 70 -8.75 0.42 9.48
N TYR A 71 -8.35 1.63 9.12
CA TYR A 71 -7.63 2.57 9.98
C TYR A 71 -8.38 3.89 9.95
N SER A 72 -8.88 4.35 11.10
CA SER A 72 -9.65 5.61 11.18
C SER A 72 -8.81 6.87 10.98
N GLN A 73 -7.47 6.73 10.99
CA GLN A 73 -6.54 7.77 10.56
C GLN A 73 -5.53 7.16 9.59
N PHE A 74 -5.34 7.82 8.46
CA PHE A 74 -4.36 7.53 7.43
C PHE A 74 -3.84 8.83 6.82
N SER A 75 -2.53 8.95 6.71
CA SER A 75 -1.86 9.99 5.91
C SER A 75 -0.48 9.53 5.47
N ILE A 76 0.06 10.19 4.45
CA ILE A 76 1.46 10.05 4.08
C ILE A 76 2.11 11.44 4.03
N SER A 77 3.39 11.49 4.34
CA SER A 77 4.16 12.74 4.32
C SER A 77 4.50 13.18 2.89
N ASP A 78 5.17 14.33 2.75
CA ASP A 78 5.66 14.84 1.47
C ASP A 78 6.89 14.05 0.94
N GLU A 79 7.38 14.42 -0.25
CA GLU A 79 8.57 13.80 -0.85
C GLU A 79 9.84 14.02 -0.02
N ASN A 80 10.00 15.20 0.60
CA ASN A 80 11.14 15.51 1.48
C ASN A 80 11.20 14.53 2.66
N SER A 81 10.03 14.19 3.22
CA SER A 81 9.84 13.18 4.25
C SER A 81 9.70 11.75 3.69
N LYS A 82 10.00 11.54 2.41
CA LYS A 82 9.96 10.25 1.69
C LYS A 82 8.64 9.52 1.83
N TYR A 83 7.53 10.25 1.73
CA TYR A 83 6.17 9.71 1.77
C TYR A 83 5.87 8.85 3.01
N MET A 84 6.50 9.17 4.15
CA MET A 84 6.39 8.42 5.39
C MET A 84 4.93 8.18 5.80
N LEU A 85 4.59 6.91 6.05
CA LEU A 85 3.27 6.43 6.45
C LEU A 85 2.93 6.84 7.88
N ARG A 86 1.72 7.35 8.10
CA ARG A 86 1.14 7.50 9.45
C ARG A 86 -0.28 6.97 9.45
N ILE A 87 -0.53 5.96 10.30
CA ILE A 87 -1.87 5.41 10.51
C ILE A 87 -2.18 5.23 11.99
N SER A 88 -3.47 5.21 12.34
CA SER A 88 -3.93 4.83 13.68
C SER A 88 -5.38 4.32 13.65
N GLY A 89 -5.88 3.86 14.80
CA GLY A 89 -7.28 3.45 14.97
C GLY A 89 -7.65 2.23 14.15
N TYR A 90 -6.83 1.18 14.23
CA TYR A 90 -7.11 -0.10 13.55
C TYR A 90 -8.43 -0.72 14.00
N SER A 91 -9.18 -1.28 13.04
CA SER A 91 -10.27 -2.22 13.26
C SER A 91 -10.36 -3.21 12.09
N GLY A 92 -10.77 -4.45 12.36
CA GLY A 92 -11.05 -5.43 11.31
C GLY A 92 -10.65 -6.86 11.67
N SER A 93 -10.81 -7.77 10.70
CA SER A 93 -10.58 -9.21 10.86
C SER A 93 -9.18 -9.69 10.46
N ALA A 94 -8.40 -8.91 9.71
CA ALA A 94 -7.12 -9.34 9.15
C ALA A 94 -5.89 -9.06 10.05
N GLY A 95 -6.09 -8.48 11.24
CA GLY A 95 -5.00 -8.03 12.12
C GLY A 95 -4.29 -6.77 11.63
N ASP A 96 -3.71 -6.02 12.56
CA ASP A 96 -2.97 -4.79 12.28
C ASP A 96 -1.54 -5.10 11.82
N ALA A 97 -1.38 -5.44 10.55
CA ALA A 97 -0.07 -5.76 9.98
C ALA A 97 0.91 -4.58 10.07
N PHE A 98 0.44 -3.35 9.85
CA PHE A 98 1.32 -2.17 9.80
C PHE A 98 1.90 -1.82 11.18
N ASN A 99 1.22 -2.14 12.29
CA ASN A 99 1.75 -1.99 13.65
C ASN A 99 2.26 -3.30 14.27
N HIS A 100 2.28 -4.41 13.53
CA HIS A 100 2.69 -5.72 14.08
C HIS A 100 4.20 -5.77 14.40
N ASN A 101 4.53 -6.31 15.57
CA ASN A 101 5.84 -6.15 16.22
C ASN A 101 7.06 -6.70 15.45
N ALA A 102 6.87 -7.69 14.56
CA ALA A 102 7.96 -8.33 13.83
C ALA A 102 8.65 -7.39 12.82
N ALA A 103 7.91 -6.46 12.20
CA ALA A 103 8.44 -5.51 11.22
C ALA A 103 7.52 -4.28 11.07
N ILE A 104 7.38 -3.46 12.11
CA ILE A 104 6.45 -2.31 12.15
C ILE A 104 6.68 -1.34 10.97
N GLN A 105 5.63 -1.07 10.20
CA GLN A 105 5.66 -0.25 8.97
C GLN A 105 5.01 1.13 9.15
N ASN A 106 4.19 1.31 10.18
CA ASN A 106 3.74 2.63 10.60
C ASN A 106 4.96 3.50 11.00
N GLY A 107 4.99 4.75 10.55
CA GLY A 107 6.13 5.66 10.73
C GLY A 107 7.32 5.41 9.79
N GLN A 108 7.27 4.41 8.90
CA GLN A 108 8.34 4.14 7.96
C GLN A 108 8.22 4.95 6.68
N LYS A 109 9.36 5.21 6.04
CA LYS A 109 9.49 5.89 4.75
C LYS A 109 9.11 4.94 3.61
N PHE A 110 8.83 5.51 2.45
CA PHE A 110 8.61 4.74 1.24
C PHE A 110 9.93 4.40 0.56
N THR A 111 10.12 3.12 0.24
CA THR A 111 11.36 2.59 -0.37
C THR A 111 11.07 2.01 -1.75
N THR A 112 11.98 2.25 -2.69
CA THR A 112 11.93 1.76 -4.08
C THR A 112 13.26 1.10 -4.45
N LYS A 113 13.31 0.42 -5.61
CA LYS A 113 14.53 -0.24 -6.12
C LYS A 113 15.71 0.73 -6.30
N ASP A 114 15.41 2.00 -6.55
CA ASP A 114 16.34 3.10 -6.80
C ASP A 114 16.54 4.06 -5.60
N GLN A 115 15.65 4.05 -4.60
CA GLN A 115 15.82 4.81 -3.35
C GLN A 115 15.56 3.92 -2.13
N ASP A 116 16.65 3.51 -1.50
CA ASP A 116 16.62 2.82 -0.23
C ASP A 116 16.33 3.80 0.92
N ASN A 117 15.19 3.59 1.59
CA ASN A 117 14.78 4.33 2.78
C ASN A 117 14.30 3.37 3.90
N ASP A 118 14.59 2.07 3.78
CA ASP A 118 14.18 1.08 4.78
C ASP A 118 15.29 0.87 5.83
N ASN A 119 15.08 -0.02 6.81
CA ASN A 119 16.01 -0.25 7.92
C ASN A 119 16.75 -1.60 7.79
N TYR A 120 16.72 -2.24 6.62
CA TYR A 120 17.33 -3.54 6.40
C TYR A 120 18.83 -3.40 6.10
N TYR A 121 19.65 -3.48 7.15
CA TYR A 121 21.10 -3.25 7.10
C TYR A 121 21.89 -4.07 6.05
N SER A 122 21.33 -5.17 5.53
CA SER A 122 21.98 -6.09 4.60
C SER A 122 21.50 -5.99 3.14
N GLY A 123 20.63 -5.02 2.80
CA GLY A 123 20.20 -4.78 1.42
C GLY A 123 18.88 -4.00 1.33
N ASN A 124 18.40 -3.76 0.12
CA ASN A 124 17.17 -3.00 -0.12
C ASN A 124 15.95 -3.95 -0.25
N CYS A 125 14.92 -3.78 0.59
CA CYS A 125 13.73 -4.62 0.57
C CYS A 125 12.92 -4.49 -0.74
N ALA A 126 12.88 -3.32 -1.37
CA ALA A 126 12.20 -3.13 -2.66
C ALA A 126 12.92 -3.81 -3.83
N VAL A 127 14.24 -4.03 -3.73
CA VAL A 127 14.97 -4.90 -4.65
C VAL A 127 14.60 -6.36 -4.39
N GLN A 128 14.64 -6.81 -3.13
CA GLN A 128 14.33 -8.21 -2.77
C GLN A 128 12.89 -8.63 -3.08
N PHE A 129 11.91 -7.79 -2.78
CA PHE A 129 10.47 -8.06 -2.95
C PHE A 129 9.88 -7.47 -4.23
N GLU A 130 10.74 -6.91 -5.08
CA GLU A 130 10.45 -6.45 -6.44
C GLU A 130 9.43 -5.32 -6.64
N GLY A 131 8.99 -4.62 -5.59
CA GLY A 131 8.10 -3.47 -5.69
C GLY A 131 8.36 -2.42 -4.62
N GLY A 132 7.87 -1.20 -4.80
CA GLY A 132 7.98 -0.16 -3.78
C GLY A 132 6.96 -0.33 -2.65
N TRP A 133 7.33 -0.03 -1.41
CA TRP A 133 6.42 -0.05 -0.26
C TRP A 133 6.98 0.73 0.95
N TRP A 134 6.18 0.89 2.01
CA TRP A 134 6.65 1.29 3.34
C TRP A 134 7.33 0.10 4.03
N PHE A 135 8.57 -0.19 3.64
CA PHE A 135 9.36 -1.26 4.22
C PHE A 135 10.03 -0.82 5.54
N ASN A 136 10.30 -1.80 6.39
CA ASN A 136 11.13 -1.70 7.59
C ASN A 136 12.33 -2.66 7.45
N ALA A 137 12.22 -3.90 7.94
CA ALA A 137 13.23 -4.94 7.77
C ALA A 137 12.60 -6.36 7.74
N CYS A 138 11.77 -6.73 6.76
CA CYS A 138 11.30 -5.92 5.64
C CYS A 138 9.82 -5.52 5.76
N HIS A 139 8.90 -6.44 6.06
CA HIS A 139 7.47 -6.11 6.17
C HIS A 139 6.63 -7.19 6.87
N ASN A 140 5.48 -6.77 7.41
CA ASN A 140 4.37 -7.68 7.74
C ASN A 140 3.32 -7.70 6.60
N ALA A 141 3.02 -6.52 6.03
CA ALA A 141 2.15 -6.32 4.89
C ALA A 141 2.95 -5.88 3.66
N PHE A 142 2.65 -6.47 2.51
CA PHE A 142 3.14 -6.02 1.20
C PHE A 142 2.08 -6.36 0.16
N LEU A 143 1.33 -5.35 -0.30
CA LEU A 143 0.22 -5.54 -1.24
C LEU A 143 0.56 -5.15 -2.69
N ASN A 144 1.81 -4.75 -2.95
CA ASN A 144 2.32 -4.42 -4.29
C ASN A 144 3.05 -5.60 -4.97
N GLY A 145 3.15 -6.75 -4.30
CA GLY A 145 3.79 -7.95 -4.85
C GLY A 145 3.04 -8.56 -6.03
N ASP A 146 3.77 -9.31 -6.86
CA ASP A 146 3.20 -10.02 -8.00
C ASP A 146 2.54 -11.35 -7.59
N SER A 147 2.45 -12.32 -8.51
CA SER A 147 1.97 -13.68 -8.22
C SER A 147 3.07 -14.70 -7.88
N GLY A 148 4.34 -14.27 -7.87
CA GLY A 148 5.53 -15.07 -7.64
C GLY A 148 5.84 -15.36 -6.17
N ASN A 149 7.10 -15.70 -5.89
CA ASN A 149 7.58 -16.07 -4.55
C ASN A 149 7.51 -14.90 -3.54
N ASN A 150 7.61 -13.67 -4.04
CA ASN A 150 7.49 -12.42 -3.30
C ASN A 150 6.08 -11.80 -3.38
N GLY A 151 5.08 -12.61 -3.73
CA GLY A 151 3.70 -12.17 -3.89
C GLY A 151 3.08 -11.62 -2.60
N ARG A 152 1.88 -11.06 -2.75
CA ARG A 152 1.24 -10.21 -1.74
C ARG A 152 1.03 -10.93 -0.40
N LYS A 153 1.29 -10.23 0.72
CA LYS A 153 1.22 -10.76 2.10
C LYS A 153 0.52 -9.80 3.05
N TRP A 154 -0.10 -10.37 4.09
CA TRP A 154 -0.67 -9.63 5.22
C TRP A 154 -0.58 -10.44 6.52
N TYR A 155 0.56 -10.35 7.21
CA TYR A 155 0.77 -11.01 8.51
C TYR A 155 0.08 -10.22 9.65
N PRO A 156 -0.63 -10.86 10.60
CA PRO A 156 -0.65 -12.29 10.91
C PRO A 156 -1.75 -13.13 10.21
N TRP A 157 -2.59 -12.54 9.35
CA TRP A 157 -3.78 -13.23 8.83
C TRP A 157 -3.52 -14.16 7.63
N ALA A 158 -2.67 -13.77 6.68
CA ALA A 158 -2.41 -14.57 5.48
C ALA A 158 -0.98 -14.42 4.93
N ASP A 159 -0.31 -15.57 4.77
CA ASP A 159 1.01 -15.69 4.12
C ASP A 159 0.97 -15.40 2.60
N LYS A 160 -0.21 -15.53 1.98
CA LYS A 160 -0.45 -15.23 0.57
C LYS A 160 -1.84 -14.63 0.34
N VAL A 161 -1.85 -13.44 -0.24
CA VAL A 161 -3.04 -12.66 -0.62
C VAL A 161 -3.21 -12.75 -2.15
N THR A 162 -4.38 -13.16 -2.62
CA THR A 162 -4.70 -13.35 -4.05
C THR A 162 -5.41 -12.13 -4.64
N TYR A 163 -6.24 -11.46 -3.85
CA TYR A 163 -6.89 -10.19 -4.19
C TYR A 163 -6.73 -9.19 -3.06
N SER A 164 -6.55 -7.92 -3.40
CA SER A 164 -6.40 -6.83 -2.43
C SER A 164 -6.84 -5.52 -3.08
N VAL A 165 -7.59 -4.71 -2.35
CA VAL A 165 -7.93 -3.34 -2.73
C VAL A 165 -7.76 -2.42 -1.52
N MET A 166 -7.13 -1.27 -1.75
CA MET A 166 -6.95 -0.20 -0.76
C MET A 166 -7.81 0.98 -1.19
N MET A 167 -8.58 1.55 -0.25
CA MET A 167 -9.55 2.61 -0.50
C MET A 167 -9.40 3.68 0.57
N ILE A 168 -9.25 4.94 0.16
CA ILE A 168 -9.10 6.08 1.06
C ILE A 168 -10.40 6.90 1.04
N ARG A 169 -10.84 7.36 2.21
CA ARG A 169 -12.03 8.20 2.38
C ARG A 169 -11.74 9.37 3.32
N GLN A 170 -12.15 10.57 2.95
CA GLN A 170 -12.12 11.75 3.82
C GLN A 170 -13.21 11.63 4.88
N THR A 171 -12.89 11.95 6.14
CA THR A 171 -13.86 12.03 7.24
C THR A 171 -14.17 13.48 7.57
N ILE A 172 -15.44 13.75 7.91
CA ILE A 172 -15.99 15.07 8.28
C ILE A 172 -15.72 15.35 9.76
#